data_AF-A0A6P2D6Y6-F1
#
_entry.id   AF-A0A6P2D6Y6-F1
#
_cell.length_a   1.000
_cell.length_b   1.000
_cell.length_c   1.000
_cell.angle_alpha   90.00
_cell.angle_beta   90.00
_cell.angle_gamma   90.00
#
_symmetry.space_group_name_H-M   'P 1'
#
loop_
_entity.id
_entity.type
_entity.pdbx_description
1 polymer ?
#
loop_
_entity_poly.entity_id
_entity_poly.type
_entity_poly.pdbx_seq_one_letter_code
_entity_poly.pdbx_strand_id
1 'polypeptide(L)'
;MSTTKEALARRTRQFRRVELPGGAVVHVRDISLGELRAIDLRAEEIPEGPDRNLRRIELLCLYALADEDGAPTFAERTDAQLVEMADLTPAEMEAITAAAVPDKEAAKN
;
A
#
# COMPACT_ATOMS: atom_id res chain seq x y z
N MET A 1 19.27 -0.90 27.31
CA MET A 1 20.12 -0.94 26.10
C MET A 1 19.35 -1.64 25.00
N SER A 2 18.65 -0.88 24.15
CA SER A 2 17.96 -1.46 22.99
C SER A 2 18.98 -1.83 21.93
N THR A 3 18.98 -3.09 21.54
CA THR A 3 19.93 -3.60 20.55
C THR A 3 19.61 -3.00 19.20
N THR A 4 20.64 -2.68 18.42
CA THR A 4 20.55 -2.11 17.06
C THR A 4 19.60 -2.88 16.14
N LYS A 5 19.32 -4.16 16.41
CA LYS A 5 18.33 -5.00 15.72
C LYS A 5 16.88 -4.58 15.97
N GLU A 6 16.51 -4.18 17.19
CA GLU A 6 15.16 -3.65 17.47
C GLU A 6 14.98 -2.27 16.83
N ALA A 7 16.03 -1.44 16.80
CA ALA A 7 16.01 -0.16 16.10
C ALA A 7 15.95 -0.32 14.56
N LEU A 8 16.58 -1.37 14.01
CA LEU A 8 16.47 -1.71 12.59
C LEU A 8 15.10 -2.31 12.25
N ALA A 9 14.50 -3.11 13.15
CA ALA A 9 13.12 -3.59 13.03
C ALA A 9 12.10 -2.46 13.21
N ARG A 10 12.45 -1.43 13.99
CA ARG A 10 11.78 -0.12 14.12
C ARG A 10 12.24 0.90 13.08
N ARG A 11 12.83 0.51 11.94
CA ARG A 11 12.79 1.40 10.78
C ARG A 11 11.31 1.56 10.42
N THR A 12 10.68 2.54 11.05
CA THR A 12 9.35 3.05 10.72
C THR A 12 9.39 3.21 9.22
N ARG A 13 8.64 2.37 8.51
CA ARG A 13 8.55 2.49 7.06
C ARG A 13 8.17 3.94 6.79
N GLN A 14 8.80 4.55 5.80
CA GLN A 14 8.44 5.92 5.46
C GLN A 14 6.95 5.91 5.12
N PHE A 15 6.23 6.82 5.75
CA PHE A 15 4.85 7.09 5.44
C PHE A 15 4.70 8.58 5.19
N ARG A 16 3.72 8.91 4.37
CA ARG A 16 3.49 10.27 3.88
C ARG A 16 2.00 10.53 3.82
N ARG A 17 1.63 11.78 4.09
CA ARG A 17 0.29 12.27 3.91
C ARG A 17 0.07 12.54 2.42
N VAL A 18 -1.03 12.04 1.85
CA VAL A 18 -1.38 12.15 0.43
C VAL A 18 -2.74 12.81 0.33
N GLU A 19 -2.81 13.90 -0.42
CA GLU A 19 -4.07 14.55 -0.78
C GLU A 19 -4.66 13.82 -1.99
N LEU A 20 -5.88 13.32 -1.84
CA LEU A 20 -6.59 12.61 -2.88
C LEU A 20 -7.34 13.59 -3.80
N PRO A 21 -7.54 13.26 -5.09
CA PRO A 21 -8.30 14.10 -6.02
C PRO A 21 -9.72 14.46 -5.55
N GLY A 22 -10.34 13.63 -4.70
CA GLY A 22 -11.64 13.92 -4.05
C GLY A 22 -11.59 14.92 -2.89
N GLY A 23 -10.41 15.46 -2.55
CA GLY A 23 -10.19 16.39 -1.42
C GLY A 23 -10.01 15.69 -0.06
N ALA A 24 -10.10 14.37 -0.02
CA ALA A 24 -9.76 13.59 1.16
C ALA A 24 -8.24 13.53 1.38
N VAL A 25 -7.82 13.22 2.60
CA VAL A 25 -6.41 13.05 2.94
C VAL A 25 -6.21 11.70 3.61
N VAL A 26 -5.26 10.93 3.10
CA VAL A 26 -4.89 9.61 3.61
C VAL A 26 -3.42 9.55 3.98
N HIS A 27 -3.04 8.59 4.83
CA HIS A 27 -1.65 8.27 5.10
C HIS A 27 -1.26 7.03 4.31
N VAL A 28 -0.14 7.13 3.60
CA VAL A 28 0.36 6.09 2.70
C VAL A 28 1.75 5.71 3.16
N ARG A 29 1.96 4.43 3.43
CA ARG A 29 3.27 3.86 3.74
C ARG A 29 3.89 3.19 2.52
N ASP A 30 5.21 3.14 2.52
CA ASP A 30 5.93 2.36 1.52
C ASP A 30 5.57 0.88 1.62
N ILE A 31 5.41 0.27 0.44
CA ILE A 31 5.26 -1.18 0.30
C ILE A 31 6.64 -1.80 0.13
N SER A 32 6.95 -2.78 0.97
CA SER A 32 8.21 -3.53 0.86
C SER A 32 8.19 -4.51 -0.30
N LEU A 33 9.38 -4.92 -0.78
CA LEU A 33 9.49 -5.97 -1.82
C LEU A 33 8.80 -7.29 -1.42
N GLY A 34 8.83 -7.66 -0.13
CA GLY A 34 8.15 -8.86 0.35
C GLY A 34 6.62 -8.74 0.27
N GLU A 35 6.09 -7.55 0.52
CA GLU A 35 4.66 -7.28 0.37
C GLU A 35 4.23 -7.19 -1.07
N LEU A 36 5.03 -6.58 -1.95
CA LEU A 36 4.77 -6.59 -3.39
C LEU A 36 4.66 -8.02 -3.93
N ARG A 37 5.57 -8.91 -3.52
CA ARG A 37 5.49 -10.34 -3.88
C ARG A 37 4.23 -11.01 -3.34
N ALA A 38 3.84 -10.71 -2.10
CA ALA A 38 2.60 -11.27 -1.53
C ALA A 38 1.35 -10.79 -2.26
N ILE A 39 1.34 -9.52 -2.69
CA ILE A 39 0.27 -8.94 -3.50
C ILE A 39 0.21 -9.61 -4.87
N ASP A 40 1.37 -9.73 -5.54
CA ASP A 40 1.43 -10.37 -6.86
C ASP A 40 0.90 -11.81 -6.76
N LEU A 41 1.36 -12.60 -5.78
CA LEU A 41 0.88 -13.96 -5.52
C LEU A 41 -0.65 -14.04 -5.32
N ARG A 42 -1.21 -13.16 -4.48
CA ARG A 42 -2.67 -13.09 -4.25
C ARG A 42 -3.43 -12.69 -5.50
N ALA A 43 -2.89 -11.79 -6.32
CA ALA A 43 -3.52 -11.40 -7.57
C ALA A 43 -3.50 -12.54 -8.62
N GLU A 44 -2.53 -13.46 -8.58
CA GLU A 44 -2.48 -14.61 -9.50
C GLU A 44 -3.57 -15.65 -9.26
N GLU A 45 -4.24 -15.61 -8.11
CA GLU A 45 -5.40 -16.47 -7.82
C GLU A 45 -6.60 -16.14 -8.73
N ILE A 46 -6.61 -14.94 -9.32
CA ILE A 46 -7.63 -14.51 -10.28
C ILE A 46 -7.18 -14.85 -11.71
N PRO A 47 -8.07 -15.40 -12.56
CA PRO A 47 -7.79 -15.61 -13.98
C PRO A 47 -7.25 -14.35 -14.66
N GLU A 48 -6.35 -14.54 -15.62
CA GLU A 48 -5.75 -13.43 -16.36
C GLU A 48 -6.82 -12.60 -17.09
N GLY A 49 -6.76 -11.27 -16.90
CA GLY A 49 -7.77 -10.34 -17.42
C GLY A 49 -7.73 -8.97 -16.71
N PRO A 50 -8.63 -8.05 -17.08
CA PRO A 50 -8.72 -6.72 -16.46
C PRO A 50 -8.98 -6.80 -14.95
N ASP A 51 -9.72 -7.81 -14.50
CA ASP A 51 -10.06 -8.02 -13.09
C ASP A 51 -8.83 -8.33 -12.23
N ARG A 52 -7.82 -9.02 -12.80
CA ARG A 52 -6.55 -9.30 -12.11
C ARG A 52 -5.75 -8.03 -11.85
N ASN A 53 -5.73 -7.11 -12.82
CA ASN A 53 -5.06 -5.83 -12.65
C ASN A 53 -5.77 -4.95 -11.62
N LEU A 54 -7.10 -4.87 -11.69
CA LEU A 54 -7.91 -4.15 -10.71
C LEU A 54 -7.66 -4.71 -9.30
N ARG A 55 -7.72 -6.03 -9.13
CA ARG A 55 -7.45 -6.69 -7.86
C ARG A 55 -6.08 -6.36 -7.30
N ARG A 56 -5.07 -6.34 -8.16
CA ARG A 56 -3.71 -5.98 -7.77
C ARG A 56 -3.63 -4.54 -7.26
N ILE A 57 -4.33 -3.61 -7.90
CA ILE A 57 -4.40 -2.20 -7.47
C ILE A 57 -5.12 -2.08 -6.12
N GLU A 58 -6.25 -2.76 -5.92
CA GLU A 58 -6.96 -2.80 -4.65
C GLU A 58 -6.06 -3.34 -3.52
N LEU A 59 -5.33 -4.42 -3.78
CA LEU A 59 -4.38 -5.01 -2.84
C LEU A 59 -3.22 -4.05 -2.53
N LEU A 60 -2.71 -3.31 -3.52
CA LEU A 60 -1.70 -2.28 -3.27
C LEU A 60 -2.27 -1.19 -2.34
N CYS A 61 -3.48 -0.69 -2.59
CA CYS A 61 -4.13 0.31 -1.74
C CYS A 61 -4.32 -0.20 -0.31
N LEU A 62 -4.86 -1.41 -0.16
CA LEU A 62 -5.08 -2.06 1.14
C LEU A 62 -3.79 -2.19 1.95
N TYR A 63 -2.68 -2.55 1.29
CA TYR A 63 -1.39 -2.68 1.95
C TYR A 63 -0.80 -1.29 2.24
N ALA A 64 -0.99 -0.32 1.36
CA ALA A 64 -0.39 1.00 1.44
C ALA A 64 -1.04 1.93 2.48
N LEU A 65 -2.33 1.76 2.74
CA LEU A 65 -3.05 2.64 3.67
C LEU A 65 -2.58 2.43 5.11
N ALA A 66 -2.34 3.56 5.77
CA ALA A 66 -1.89 3.64 7.14
C ALA A 66 -2.72 4.67 7.92
N ASP A 67 -2.63 4.60 9.24
CA ASP A 67 -3.11 5.65 10.14
C ASP A 67 -2.08 6.80 10.26
N GLU A 68 -2.41 7.79 11.10
CA GLU A 68 -1.58 8.99 11.32
C GLU A 68 -0.22 8.67 11.96
N ASP A 69 -0.12 7.52 12.64
CA ASP A 69 1.11 7.03 13.26
C ASP A 69 1.93 6.14 12.31
N GLY A 70 1.42 5.88 11.10
CA GLY A 70 2.05 5.06 10.07
C GLY A 70 1.84 3.55 10.28
N ALA A 71 0.97 3.13 11.18
CA ALA A 71 0.58 1.74 11.33
C ALA A 71 -0.44 1.35 10.23
N PRO A 72 -0.46 0.08 9.77
CA PRO A 72 -1.40 -0.33 8.73
C PRO A 72 -2.85 -0.16 9.17
N THR A 73 -3.66 0.55 8.37
CA THR A 73 -5.11 0.68 8.62
C THR A 73 -5.78 -0.69 8.61
N PHE A 74 -5.33 -1.56 7.70
CA PHE A 74 -5.80 -2.93 7.56
C PHE A 74 -4.72 -3.91 8.01
N ALA A 75 -4.73 -4.28 9.28
CA ALA A 75 -3.76 -5.22 9.84
C ALA A 75 -3.93 -6.65 9.29
N GLU A 76 -5.19 -7.09 9.12
CA GLU A 76 -5.53 -8.46 8.72
C GLU A 76 -5.54 -8.67 7.20
N ARG A 77 -5.81 -7.61 6.42
CA ARG A 77 -5.76 -7.58 4.95
C ARG A 77 -6.67 -8.63 4.29
N THR A 78 -7.87 -8.79 4.85
CA THR A 78 -8.85 -9.78 4.43
C THR A 78 -9.58 -9.35 3.15
N ASP A 79 -10.27 -10.31 2.51
CA ASP A 79 -11.08 -10.00 1.33
C ASP A 79 -12.29 -9.11 1.63
N ALA A 80 -12.80 -9.15 2.86
CA ALA A 80 -13.86 -8.25 3.31
C ALA A 80 -13.38 -6.79 3.35
N GLN A 81 -12.14 -6.56 3.81
CA GLN A 81 -11.54 -5.21 3.83
C GLN A 81 -11.21 -4.69 2.43
N LEU A 82 -11.02 -5.58 1.44
CA LEU A 82 -10.81 -5.18 0.06
C LEU A 82 -12.06 -4.54 -0.57
N VAL A 83 -13.26 -4.86 -0.07
CA VAL A 83 -14.50 -4.22 -0.52
C VAL A 83 -14.46 -2.71 -0.25
N GLU A 84 -13.79 -2.27 0.82
CA GLU A 84 -13.62 -0.85 1.13
C GLU A 84 -12.77 -0.11 0.07
N MET A 85 -11.96 -0.82 -0.71
CA MET A 85 -11.19 -0.23 -1.81
C MET A 85 -12.05 0.03 -3.05
N ALA A 86 -13.21 -0.62 -3.17
CA ALA A 86 -14.13 -0.41 -4.29
C ALA A 86 -14.81 0.97 -4.25
N ASP A 87 -14.83 1.63 -3.09
CA ASP A 87 -15.35 2.99 -2.93
C ASP A 87 -14.36 4.05 -3.43
N LEU A 88 -13.09 3.68 -3.65
CA LEU A 88 -12.08 4.57 -4.22
C LEU A 88 -12.27 4.70 -5.72
N THR A 89 -12.19 5.93 -6.21
CA THR A 89 -12.13 6.17 -7.65
C THR A 89 -10.79 5.70 -8.22
N PRO A 90 -10.71 5.39 -9.53
CA PRO A 90 -9.46 5.02 -10.17
C PRO A 90 -8.32 6.02 -9.96
N ALA A 91 -8.62 7.33 -9.94
CA ALA A 91 -7.63 8.38 -9.72
C ALA A 91 -7.10 8.40 -8.27
N GLU A 92 -7.95 8.05 -7.31
CA GLU A 92 -7.55 7.95 -5.89
C GLU A 92 -6.69 6.72 -5.66
N MET A 93 -7.06 5.58 -6.24
CA MET A 93 -6.23 4.37 -6.22
C MET A 93 -4.86 4.63 -6.89
N GLU A 94 -4.83 5.32 -8.01
CA GLU A 94 -3.58 5.71 -8.68
C GLU A 94 -2.71 6.59 -7.77
N ALA A 95 -3.27 7.62 -7.14
CA ALA A 95 -2.54 8.48 -6.21
C ALA A 95 -1.94 7.71 -5.02
N ILE A 96 -2.71 6.78 -4.44
CA ILE A 96 -2.24 5.94 -3.32
C ILE A 96 -1.11 5.01 -3.80
N THR A 97 -1.33 4.28 -4.89
CA THR A 97 -0.34 3.31 -5.38
C THR A 97 0.96 3.96 -5.84
N ALA A 98 0.89 5.12 -6.49
CA ALA A 98 2.06 5.92 -6.88
C ALA A 98 2.86 6.41 -5.66
N ALA A 99 2.18 6.78 -4.57
CA ALA A 99 2.82 7.20 -3.34
C ALA A 99 3.42 6.02 -2.53
N ALA A 100 2.88 4.81 -2.71
CA ALA A 100 3.23 3.62 -1.94
C ALA A 100 4.39 2.82 -2.54
N VAL A 101 4.57 2.88 -3.87
CA VAL A 101 5.66 2.21 -4.58
C VAL A 101 6.76 3.23 -4.84
N PRO A 102 7.91 3.14 -4.15
CA PRO A 102 8.99 4.09 -4.35
C PRO A 102 9.46 4.05 -5.81
N ASP A 103 9.46 5.21 -6.45
CA ASP A 103 9.86 5.35 -7.84
C ASP A 103 11.33 4.92 -8.00
N LYS A 104 11.61 4.09 -9.02
CA LYS A 104 12.96 3.59 -9.28
C LYS A 104 13.94 4.73 -9.61
N GLU A 105 13.44 5.88 -10.09
CA GLU A 105 14.26 7.06 -10.35
C GLU A 105 14.66 7.80 -9.07
N ALA A 106 13.84 7.77 -8.02
CA ALA A 106 14.16 8.40 -6.73
C ALA A 106 15.22 7.64 -5.93
N ALA A 107 15.39 6.33 -6.18
CA ALA A 107 16.31 5.46 -5.44
C ALA A 107 17.80 5.60 -5.86
N LYS A 108 18.13 6.51 -6.78
CA LYS A 108 19.50 6.74 -7.29
C LYS A 108 20.16 8.06 -6.84
N ASN A 109 19.46 8.91 -6.09
CA ASN A 109 20.00 10.17 -5.55
C ASN A 109 20.26 10.09 -4.05
#